data_AF-A0A3D0QVV1-F1
#
_entry.id   AF-A0A3D0QVV1-F1
#
_cell.length_a   1.000
_cell.length_b   1.000
_cell.length_c   1.000
_cell.angle_alpha   90.00
_cell.angle_beta   90.00
_cell.angle_gamma   90.00
#
_symmetry.space_group_name_H-M   'P 1'
#
loop_
_entity.id
_entity.type
_entity.pdbx_description
1 polymer ?
#
loop_
_entity_poly.entity_id
_entity_poly.type
_entity_poly.pdbx_seq_one_letter_code
_entity_poly.pdbx_strand_id
1 'polypeptide(L)'
;MTAGHTGPRRKAEIFGATLDLLAECGYDDLTIEHVAQRAGVNKTTIYRWWGSKSELLRDALLKSNALRFDAPDTGSLHGDLSALADRVRSLLAADRSRALIEAALVGAVRHQPLRELATSFLEDRFVRHQPLFERAVARGELPADFDSAPLVDALAGALWIRVLVRRQPVTEEFAQGLLTALLEGCRAGR
;
A
#
# COMPACT_ATOMS: atom_id res chain seq x y z
N MET A 1 -14.03 -15.78 38.14
CA MET A 1 -13.32 -14.55 37.75
C MET A 1 -12.10 -14.94 36.94
N THR A 2 -12.13 -14.76 35.62
CA THR A 2 -10.96 -14.90 34.74
C THR A 2 -10.89 -13.68 33.84
N ALA A 3 -10.28 -12.63 34.37
CA ALA A 3 -9.93 -11.43 33.63
C ALA A 3 -8.61 -11.67 32.88
N GLY A 4 -8.53 -11.19 31.64
CA GLY A 4 -7.26 -10.80 31.02
C GLY A 4 -6.61 -11.80 30.07
N HIS A 5 -7.02 -11.79 28.80
CA HIS A 5 -6.09 -11.99 27.66
C HIS A 5 -6.61 -11.57 26.26
N THR A 6 -7.81 -10.98 26.14
CA THR A 6 -8.61 -11.11 24.91
C THR A 6 -8.76 -9.86 24.03
N GLY A 7 -8.02 -8.77 24.29
CA GLY A 7 -8.11 -7.53 23.51
C GLY A 7 -7.25 -7.53 22.24
N PRO A 8 -5.91 -7.50 22.35
CA PRO A 8 -5.02 -7.29 21.20
C PRO A 8 -5.02 -8.45 20.20
N ARG A 9 -5.01 -9.70 20.68
CA ARG A 9 -5.00 -10.90 19.83
C ARG A 9 -6.27 -11.04 19.00
N ARG A 10 -7.44 -10.78 19.61
CA ARG A 10 -8.72 -10.77 18.90
C ARG A 10 -8.79 -9.68 17.84
N LYS A 11 -8.21 -8.49 18.09
CA LYS A 11 -8.15 -7.44 17.06
C LYS A 11 -7.32 -7.88 15.86
N ALA A 12 -6.18 -8.54 16.08
CA ALA A 12 -5.35 -9.05 15.00
C ALA A 12 -6.08 -10.11 14.15
N GLU A 13 -6.82 -11.03 14.79
CA GLU A 13 -7.64 -12.04 14.10
C GLU A 13 -8.74 -11.39 13.26
N ILE A 14 -9.43 -10.38 13.80
CA ILE A 14 -10.46 -9.62 13.07
C ILE A 14 -9.86 -8.84 11.90
N PHE A 15 -8.69 -8.23 12.07
CA PHE A 15 -8.00 -7.54 10.98
C PHE A 15 -7.58 -8.51 9.88
N GLY A 16 -7.00 -9.66 10.23
CA GLY A 16 -6.66 -10.71 9.25
C GLY A 16 -7.89 -11.12 8.43
N ALA A 17 -8.98 -11.46 9.11
CA ALA A 17 -10.24 -11.84 8.47
C ALA A 17 -10.80 -10.73 7.56
N THR A 18 -10.74 -9.47 8.02
CA THR A 18 -11.19 -8.31 7.22
C THR A 18 -10.40 -8.17 5.93
N LEU A 19 -9.06 -8.28 6.00
CA LEU A 19 -8.19 -8.12 4.83
C LEU A 19 -8.31 -9.31 3.86
N ASP A 20 -8.49 -10.53 4.39
CA ASP A 20 -8.71 -11.72 3.57
C ASP A 20 -10.04 -11.61 2.81
N LEU A 21 -11.12 -11.23 3.50
CA LEU A 21 -12.41 -11.05 2.87
C LEU A 21 -12.39 -9.90 1.86
N LEU A 22 -11.71 -8.78 2.14
CA LEU A 22 -11.54 -7.72 1.15
C LEU A 22 -10.83 -8.24 -0.11
N ALA A 23 -9.79 -9.05 0.04
CA ALA A 23 -9.06 -9.64 -1.09
C ALA A 23 -9.91 -10.68 -1.86
N GLU A 24 -10.77 -11.42 -1.17
CA GLU A 24 -11.62 -12.47 -1.75
C GLU A 24 -12.84 -11.92 -2.50
N CYS A 25 -13.57 -10.97 -1.93
CA CYS A 25 -14.86 -10.50 -2.47
C CYS A 25 -14.95 -9.00 -2.74
N GLY A 26 -13.92 -8.22 -2.42
CA GLY A 26 -13.95 -6.77 -2.60
C GLY A 26 -14.79 -6.03 -1.56
N TYR A 27 -14.87 -4.71 -1.70
CA TYR A 27 -15.46 -3.83 -0.67
C TYR A 27 -16.99 -3.91 -0.58
N ASP A 28 -17.66 -4.10 -1.72
CA ASP A 28 -19.12 -4.15 -1.79
C ASP A 28 -19.66 -5.35 -1.00
N ASP A 29 -19.07 -6.53 -1.19
CA ASP A 29 -19.48 -7.78 -0.55
C ASP A 29 -18.86 -8.01 0.84
N LEU A 30 -17.97 -7.12 1.28
CA LEU A 30 -17.43 -7.14 2.64
C LEU A 30 -18.50 -6.71 3.66
N THR A 31 -18.85 -7.62 4.57
CA THR A 31 -19.82 -7.40 5.66
C THR A 31 -19.22 -7.70 7.03
N ILE A 32 -19.72 -7.05 8.07
CA ILE A 32 -19.28 -7.31 9.45
C ILE A 32 -19.64 -8.75 9.88
N GLU A 33 -20.76 -9.29 9.38
CA GLU A 33 -21.21 -10.66 9.59
C GLU A 33 -20.19 -11.68 9.06
N HIS A 34 -19.74 -11.52 7.81
CA HIS A 34 -18.70 -12.37 7.24
C HIS A 34 -17.40 -12.28 8.02
N VAL A 35 -16.99 -11.07 8.42
CA VAL A 35 -15.79 -10.87 9.26
C VAL A 35 -15.94 -11.58 10.61
N ALA A 36 -17.09 -11.42 11.28
CA ALA A 36 -17.36 -12.04 12.57
C ALA A 36 -17.27 -13.56 12.47
N GLN A 37 -17.90 -14.15 11.45
CA GLN A 37 -17.86 -15.58 11.18
C GLN A 37 -16.43 -16.06 10.91
N ARG A 38 -15.69 -15.37 10.03
CA ARG A 38 -14.31 -15.75 9.67
C ARG A 38 -13.33 -15.62 10.83
N ALA A 39 -13.46 -14.57 11.64
CA ALA A 39 -12.63 -14.35 12.82
C ALA A 39 -13.05 -15.17 14.04
N GLY A 40 -14.17 -15.92 13.97
CA GLY A 40 -14.69 -16.71 15.10
C GLY A 40 -15.14 -15.86 16.29
N VAL A 41 -15.65 -14.65 16.03
CA VAL A 41 -16.11 -13.70 17.08
C VAL A 41 -17.59 -13.36 16.90
N ASN A 42 -18.24 -12.91 17.98
CA ASN A 42 -19.61 -12.40 17.89
C ASN A 42 -19.60 -11.00 17.24
N LYS A 43 -20.58 -10.71 16.37
CA LYS A 43 -20.79 -9.39 15.73
C LYS A 43 -20.74 -8.21 16.72
N THR A 44 -21.31 -8.38 17.92
CA THR A 44 -21.29 -7.37 19.00
C THR A 44 -19.87 -7.04 19.49
N THR A 45 -18.93 -7.98 19.39
CA THR A 45 -17.51 -7.75 19.72
C THR A 45 -16.88 -6.78 18.72
N ILE A 46 -17.23 -6.89 17.44
CA ILE A 46 -16.73 -6.00 16.38
C ILE A 46 -17.34 -4.60 16.56
N TYR A 47 -18.66 -4.50 16.72
CA TYR A 47 -19.32 -3.19 16.90
C TYR A 47 -18.90 -2.42 18.15
N ARG A 48 -18.45 -3.12 19.19
CA ARG A 48 -17.88 -2.47 20.38
C ARG A 48 -16.58 -1.71 20.07
N TRP A 49 -15.85 -2.10 19.02
CA TRP A 49 -14.55 -1.53 18.66
C TRP A 49 -14.59 -0.63 17.43
N TRP A 50 -15.51 -0.89 16.49
CA TRP A 50 -15.65 -0.12 15.25
C TRP A 50 -17.12 0.17 14.97
N GLY A 51 -17.46 1.44 14.72
CA GLY A 51 -18.83 1.86 14.43
C GLY A 51 -19.32 1.48 13.04
N SER A 52 -18.40 1.14 12.13
CA SER A 52 -18.72 0.86 10.72
C SER A 52 -17.71 -0.11 10.08
N LYS A 53 -18.08 -0.71 8.93
CA LYS A 53 -17.18 -1.57 8.15
C LYS A 53 -15.96 -0.82 7.61
N SER A 54 -16.14 0.46 7.28
CA SER A 54 -15.05 1.34 6.82
C SER A 54 -14.04 1.65 7.93
N GLU A 55 -14.52 1.91 9.15
CA GLU A 55 -13.62 2.11 10.31
C GLU A 55 -12.80 0.86 10.62
N LEU A 56 -13.44 -0.31 10.61
CA LEU A 56 -12.75 -1.58 10.78
C LEU A 56 -11.69 -1.79 9.70
N LEU A 57 -12.06 -1.56 8.44
CA LEU A 57 -11.15 -1.74 7.32
C LEU A 57 -9.96 -0.77 7.36
N ARG A 58 -10.19 0.49 7.72
CA ARG A 58 -9.13 1.47 7.95
C ARG A 58 -8.11 0.95 8.96
N ASP A 59 -8.58 0.55 10.13
CA ASP A 59 -7.70 0.10 11.19
C ASP A 59 -6.95 -1.18 10.79
N ALA A 60 -7.62 -2.10 10.09
CA ALA A 60 -7.01 -3.31 9.55
C ALA A 60 -5.87 -3.01 8.58
N LEU A 61 -6.07 -2.07 7.64
CA LEU A 61 -5.06 -1.63 6.68
C LEU A 61 -3.90 -0.90 7.36
N LEU A 62 -4.17 0.05 8.27
CA LEU A 62 -3.13 0.82 8.99
C LEU A 62 -2.26 -0.04 9.92
N LYS A 63 -2.83 -1.11 10.47
CA LYS A 63 -2.12 -2.07 11.32
C LYS A 63 -1.48 -3.21 10.53
N SER A 64 -1.73 -3.30 9.22
CA SER A 64 -1.04 -4.24 8.34
C SER A 64 0.41 -3.79 8.13
N ASN A 65 1.36 -4.60 8.61
CA ASN A 65 2.78 -4.37 8.34
C ASN A 65 3.18 -4.63 6.88
N ALA A 66 2.31 -5.30 6.09
CA ALA A 66 2.61 -5.66 4.71
C ALA A 66 2.90 -4.45 3.82
N LEU A 67 2.45 -3.26 4.25
CA LEU A 67 2.57 -2.02 3.50
C LEU A 67 3.53 -1.02 4.15
N ARG A 68 4.48 -1.46 4.99
CA ARG A 68 5.50 -0.58 5.56
C ARG A 68 6.85 -0.80 4.87
N PHE A 69 7.34 0.22 4.18
CA PHE A 69 8.69 0.25 3.62
C PHE A 69 9.42 1.48 4.15
N ASP A 70 10.55 1.29 4.81
CA ASP A 70 11.44 2.40 5.17
C ASP A 70 12.18 2.89 3.92
N ALA A 71 12.55 4.17 3.87
CA ALA A 71 13.36 4.68 2.76
C ALA A 71 14.71 3.94 2.72
N PRO A 72 15.06 3.25 1.61
CA PRO A 72 16.39 2.68 1.43
C PRO A 72 17.44 3.80 1.41
N ASP A 73 18.68 3.47 1.79
CA ASP A 73 19.84 4.35 1.65
C ASP A 73 21.04 3.55 1.13
N THR A 74 21.03 3.33 -0.17
CA THR A 74 22.02 2.59 -0.96
C THR A 74 23.17 3.49 -1.44
N GLY A 75 23.07 4.81 -1.21
CA GLY A 75 24.05 5.81 -1.64
C GLY A 75 23.83 6.38 -3.04
N SER A 76 22.77 6.00 -3.75
CA SER A 76 22.37 6.61 -5.04
C SER A 76 20.85 6.65 -5.20
N LEU A 77 20.32 7.62 -5.93
CA LEU A 77 18.88 7.71 -6.23
C LEU A 77 18.40 6.46 -6.97
N HIS A 78 19.18 6.01 -7.96
CA HIS A 78 18.86 4.81 -8.73
C HIS A 78 18.78 3.57 -7.84
N GLY A 79 19.77 3.37 -6.96
CA GLY A 79 19.77 2.24 -6.03
C GLY A 79 18.63 2.30 -5.04
N ASP A 80 18.30 3.49 -4.53
CA ASP A 80 17.22 3.66 -3.56
C ASP A 80 15.85 3.36 -4.19
N LEU A 81 15.60 3.88 -5.40
CA LEU A 81 14.36 3.60 -6.13
C LEU A 81 14.28 2.15 -6.63
N SER A 82 15.41 1.54 -6.99
CA SER A 82 15.48 0.10 -7.34
C SER A 82 15.08 -0.77 -6.16
N ALA A 83 15.63 -0.49 -4.97
CA ALA A 83 15.30 -1.21 -3.76
C ALA A 83 13.81 -1.04 -3.37
N LEU A 84 13.22 0.13 -3.61
CA LEU A 84 11.77 0.33 -3.44
C LEU A 84 10.97 -0.47 -4.47
N ALA A 85 11.37 -0.47 -5.74
CA ALA A 85 10.70 -1.21 -6.80
C ALA A 85 10.72 -2.73 -6.52
N ASP A 86 11.83 -3.25 -6.00
CA ASP A 86 11.96 -4.66 -5.60
C ASP A 86 11.03 -5.05 -4.46
N ARG A 87 10.86 -4.16 -3.46
CA ARG A 87 9.90 -4.36 -2.36
C ARG A 87 8.47 -4.38 -2.88
N VAL A 88 8.12 -3.46 -3.78
CA VAL A 88 6.79 -3.40 -4.40
C VAL A 88 6.55 -4.64 -5.27
N ARG A 89 7.54 -5.07 -6.07
CA ARG A 89 7.49 -6.31 -6.84
C ARG A 89 7.23 -7.51 -5.95
N SER A 90 7.98 -7.65 -4.86
CA SER A 90 7.84 -8.76 -3.90
C SER A 90 6.46 -8.77 -3.25
N LEU A 91 5.95 -7.59 -2.90
CA LEU A 91 4.59 -7.42 -2.37
C LEU A 91 3.53 -7.86 -3.37
N LEU A 92 3.67 -7.51 -4.65
CA LEU A 92 2.70 -7.82 -5.72
C LEU A 92 2.84 -9.26 -6.26
N ALA A 93 3.95 -9.92 -6.01
CA ALA A 93 4.14 -11.33 -6.33
C ALA A 93 3.33 -12.25 -5.41
N ALA A 94 3.04 -11.82 -4.18
CA ALA A 94 2.19 -12.57 -3.26
C ALA A 94 0.71 -12.39 -3.61
N ASP A 95 0.03 -13.48 -4.01
CA ASP A 95 -1.37 -13.45 -4.49
C ASP A 95 -2.32 -12.75 -3.51
N ARG A 96 -2.19 -13.03 -2.21
CA ARG A 96 -2.99 -12.41 -1.15
C ARG A 96 -2.82 -10.88 -1.11
N SER A 97 -1.58 -10.41 -1.13
CA SER A 97 -1.26 -8.99 -1.09
C SER A 97 -1.67 -8.29 -2.38
N ARG A 98 -1.47 -8.93 -3.53
CA ARG A 98 -1.96 -8.44 -4.83
C ARG A 98 -3.47 -8.25 -4.79
N ALA A 99 -4.23 -9.31 -4.51
CA ALA A 99 -5.69 -9.27 -4.45
C ALA A 99 -6.22 -8.20 -3.48
N LEU A 100 -5.58 -8.03 -2.32
CA LEU A 100 -5.93 -6.97 -1.37
C LEU A 100 -5.75 -5.56 -1.97
N ILE A 101 -4.60 -5.30 -2.61
CA ILE A 101 -4.31 -4.00 -3.24
C ILE A 101 -5.27 -3.74 -4.39
N GLU A 102 -5.54 -4.75 -5.22
CA GLU A 102 -6.51 -4.64 -6.32
C GLU A 102 -7.90 -4.26 -5.81
N ALA A 103 -8.39 -4.97 -4.80
CA ALA A 103 -9.69 -4.71 -4.18
C ALA A 103 -9.78 -3.31 -3.56
N ALA A 104 -8.71 -2.87 -2.86
CA ALA A 104 -8.64 -1.54 -2.27
C ALA A 104 -8.68 -0.43 -3.34
N LEU A 105 -7.90 -0.57 -4.42
CA LEU A 105 -7.84 0.43 -5.50
C LEU A 105 -9.13 0.47 -6.32
N VAL A 106 -9.72 -0.68 -6.66
CA VAL A 106 -11.01 -0.74 -7.35
C VAL A 106 -12.11 -0.13 -6.47
N GLY A 107 -12.14 -0.45 -5.19
CA GLY A 107 -13.10 0.12 -4.25
C GLY A 107 -12.89 1.62 -4.04
N ALA A 108 -11.67 2.12 -4.07
CA ALA A 108 -11.36 3.55 -3.97
C ALA A 108 -11.99 4.38 -5.08
N VAL A 109 -12.27 3.80 -6.26
CA VAL A 109 -12.97 4.50 -7.35
C VAL A 109 -14.40 4.86 -6.93
N ARG A 110 -15.11 3.93 -6.27
CA ARG A 110 -16.55 4.03 -6.00
C ARG A 110 -16.89 4.47 -4.58
N HIS A 111 -16.02 4.21 -3.61
CA HIS A 111 -16.33 4.41 -2.19
C HIS A 111 -15.37 5.42 -1.57
N GLN A 112 -15.94 6.54 -1.09
CA GLN A 112 -15.19 7.59 -0.40
C GLN A 112 -14.29 7.06 0.73
N PRO A 113 -14.72 6.14 1.61
CA PRO A 113 -13.84 5.65 2.67
C PRO A 113 -12.58 4.95 2.15
N LEU A 114 -12.68 4.17 1.07
CA LEU A 114 -11.50 3.53 0.48
C LEU A 114 -10.62 4.53 -0.27
N ARG A 115 -11.23 5.55 -0.88
CA ARG A 115 -10.50 6.65 -1.52
C ARG A 115 -9.65 7.41 -0.51
N GLU A 116 -10.24 7.80 0.62
CA GLU A 116 -9.54 8.48 1.71
C GLU A 116 -8.39 7.63 2.26
N LEU A 117 -8.61 6.31 2.38
CA LEU A 117 -7.56 5.38 2.81
C LEU A 117 -6.43 5.26 1.79
N ALA A 118 -6.74 5.15 0.51
CA ALA A 118 -5.75 5.10 -0.55
C ALA A 118 -4.94 6.41 -0.63
N THR A 119 -5.61 7.56 -0.54
CA THR A 119 -4.96 8.89 -0.53
C THR A 119 -4.05 9.03 0.69
N SER A 120 -4.54 8.78 1.90
CA SER A 120 -3.73 8.87 3.12
C SER A 120 -2.54 7.91 3.10
N PHE A 121 -2.71 6.72 2.51
CA PHE A 121 -1.63 5.76 2.34
C PHE A 121 -0.54 6.28 1.38
N LEU A 122 -0.93 6.89 0.26
CA LEU A 122 0.02 7.49 -0.68
C LEU A 122 0.76 8.68 -0.06
N GLU A 123 0.05 9.54 0.68
CA GLU A 123 0.64 10.67 1.40
C GLU A 123 1.65 10.22 2.46
N ASP A 124 1.31 9.22 3.28
CA ASP A 124 2.24 8.66 4.28
C ASP A 124 3.49 8.06 3.61
N ARG A 125 3.33 7.39 2.46
CA ARG A 125 4.47 6.88 1.69
C ARG A 125 5.33 7.98 1.09
N PHE A 126 4.71 9.04 0.60
CA PHE A 126 5.43 10.20 0.09
C PHE A 126 6.30 10.82 1.18
N VAL A 127 5.72 11.08 2.36
CA VAL A 127 6.46 11.61 3.52
C VAL A 127 7.59 10.67 3.96
N ARG A 128 7.36 9.35 4.00
CA ARG A 128 8.39 8.37 4.39
C ARG A 128 9.53 8.26 3.38
N HIS A 129 9.27 8.51 2.10
CA HIS A 129 10.27 8.42 1.05
C HIS A 129 10.91 9.77 0.72
N GLN A 130 10.41 10.88 1.28
CA GLN A 130 11.00 12.21 1.10
C GLN A 130 12.52 12.27 1.41
N PRO A 131 13.04 11.63 2.47
CA PRO A 131 14.48 11.65 2.74
C PRO A 131 15.35 11.08 1.62
N LEU A 132 14.83 10.16 0.80
CA LEU A 132 15.55 9.61 -0.35
C LEU A 132 15.82 10.71 -1.40
N PHE A 133 14.83 11.54 -1.69
CA PHE A 133 14.97 12.65 -2.63
C PHE A 133 15.87 13.75 -2.08
N GLU A 134 15.73 14.08 -0.79
CA GLU A 134 16.60 15.05 -0.12
C GLU A 134 18.08 14.64 -0.18
N ARG A 135 18.39 13.37 0.06
CA ARG A 135 19.77 12.86 -0.07
C ARG A 135 20.25 12.89 -1.52
N ALA A 136 19.40 12.58 -2.50
CA ALA A 136 19.76 12.67 -3.90
C ALA A 136 20.07 14.11 -4.34
N VAL A 137 19.33 15.10 -3.84
CA VAL A 137 19.65 16.53 -4.02
C VAL A 137 20.99 16.88 -3.37
N ALA A 138 21.22 16.46 -2.13
CA ALA A 138 22.48 16.71 -1.42
C ALA A 138 23.70 16.10 -2.13
N ARG A 139 23.53 14.99 -2.86
CA ARG A 139 24.56 14.35 -3.69
C ARG A 139 24.70 14.97 -5.09
N GLY A 140 23.87 15.95 -5.45
CA GLY A 140 23.85 16.57 -6.78
C GLY A 140 23.25 15.69 -7.88
N GLU A 141 22.51 14.63 -7.52
CA GLU A 141 21.84 13.77 -8.49
C GLU A 141 20.55 14.40 -9.05
N LEU A 142 19.93 15.29 -8.26
CA LEU A 142 18.69 16.01 -8.58
C LEU A 142 18.86 17.53 -8.38
N PRO A 143 18.08 18.37 -9.10
CA PRO A 143 18.00 19.81 -8.86
C PRO A 143 17.54 20.15 -7.43
N ALA A 144 17.93 21.33 -6.93
CA ALA A 144 17.59 21.78 -5.58
C ALA A 144 16.07 22.00 -5.38
N ASP A 145 15.35 22.31 -6.44
CA ASP A 145 13.91 22.55 -6.49
C ASP A 145 13.12 21.34 -7.06
N PHE A 146 13.74 20.15 -7.05
CA PHE A 146 13.10 18.95 -7.59
C PHE A 146 11.80 18.61 -6.86
N ASP A 147 10.69 18.63 -7.60
CA ASP A 147 9.40 18.10 -7.15
C ASP A 147 9.33 16.58 -7.43
N SER A 148 9.29 15.79 -6.37
CA SER A 148 9.23 14.32 -6.44
C SER A 148 7.84 13.79 -6.75
N ALA A 149 6.78 14.59 -6.58
CA ALA A 149 5.40 14.11 -6.72
C ALA A 149 5.11 13.55 -8.13
N PRO A 150 5.45 14.23 -9.24
CA PRO A 150 5.22 13.69 -10.58
C PRO A 150 5.96 12.37 -10.86
N LEU A 151 7.18 12.20 -10.32
CA LEU A 151 7.95 10.98 -10.48
C LEU A 151 7.31 9.81 -9.72
N VAL A 152 6.86 10.07 -8.49
CA VAL A 152 6.17 9.07 -7.67
C VAL A 152 4.85 8.65 -8.32
N ASP A 153 4.06 9.61 -8.82
CA ASP A 153 2.80 9.34 -9.51
C ASP A 153 3.02 8.56 -10.82
N ALA A 154 4.05 8.90 -11.59
CA ALA A 154 4.41 8.16 -12.81
C ALA A 154 4.79 6.70 -12.51
N LEU A 155 5.61 6.46 -11.48
CA LEU A 155 5.99 5.12 -11.03
C LEU A 155 4.77 4.32 -10.57
N ALA A 156 3.96 4.89 -9.68
CA ALA A 156 2.77 4.24 -9.15
C ALA A 156 1.76 3.95 -10.27
N GLY A 157 1.46 4.95 -11.12
CA GLY A 157 0.54 4.82 -12.24
C GLY A 157 0.94 3.74 -13.24
N ALA A 158 2.23 3.66 -13.61
CA ALA A 158 2.73 2.61 -14.49
C ALA A 158 2.58 1.21 -13.90
N LEU A 159 2.86 1.04 -12.59
CA LEU A 159 2.65 -0.21 -11.88
C LEU A 159 1.16 -0.59 -11.82
N TRP A 160 0.27 0.37 -11.56
CA TRP A 160 -1.17 0.12 -11.50
C TRP A 160 -1.77 -0.24 -12.85
N ILE A 161 -1.40 0.44 -13.93
CA ILE A 161 -1.83 0.06 -15.28
C ILE A 161 -1.35 -1.36 -15.61
N ARG A 162 -0.12 -1.72 -15.24
CA ARG A 162 0.42 -3.06 -15.49
C ARG A 162 -0.32 -4.15 -14.73
N VAL A 163 -0.57 -3.95 -13.44
CA VAL A 163 -1.18 -4.97 -12.57
C VAL A 163 -2.70 -5.03 -12.75
N LEU A 164 -3.39 -3.88 -12.69
CA LEU A 164 -4.85 -3.84 -12.69
C LEU A 164 -5.45 -3.98 -14.09
N VAL A 165 -4.87 -3.28 -15.07
CA VAL A 165 -5.46 -3.20 -16.41
C VAL A 165 -4.87 -4.27 -17.32
N ARG A 166 -3.54 -4.36 -17.40
CA ARG A 166 -2.86 -5.33 -18.28
C ARG A 166 -2.79 -6.73 -17.67
N ARG A 167 -3.05 -6.88 -16.36
CA ARG A 167 -2.97 -8.17 -15.64
C ARG A 167 -1.63 -8.87 -15.83
N GLN A 168 -0.54 -8.11 -15.82
CA GLN A 168 0.83 -8.60 -16.00
C GLN A 168 1.64 -8.51 -14.71
N PRO A 169 2.57 -9.46 -14.46
CA PRO A 169 3.46 -9.37 -13.31
C PRO A 169 4.45 -8.22 -13.50
N VAL A 170 4.83 -7.56 -12.40
CA VAL A 170 5.94 -6.59 -12.37
C VAL A 170 7.25 -7.39 -12.40
N THR A 171 7.87 -7.51 -13.56
CA THR A 171 9.17 -8.22 -13.69
C THR A 171 10.31 -7.29 -13.32
N GLU A 172 11.51 -7.85 -13.09
CA GLU A 172 12.71 -7.04 -12.83
C GLU A 172 13.00 -6.11 -14.00
N GLU A 173 12.96 -6.66 -15.22
CA GLU A 173 13.29 -5.96 -16.45
C GLU A 173 12.33 -4.80 -16.68
N PHE A 174 11.04 -4.99 -16.37
CA PHE A 174 10.06 -3.91 -16.44
C PHE A 174 10.33 -2.83 -15.39
N ALA A 175 10.57 -3.21 -14.14
CA ALA A 175 10.81 -2.26 -13.05
C ALA A 175 12.06 -1.41 -13.30
N GLN A 176 13.16 -2.07 -13.69
CA GLN A 176 14.43 -1.42 -14.01
C GLN A 176 14.30 -0.55 -15.26
N GLY A 177 13.70 -1.06 -16.34
CA GLY A 177 13.49 -0.28 -17.56
C GLY A 177 12.63 0.98 -17.34
N LEU A 178 11.57 0.88 -16.53
CA LEU A 178 10.74 2.01 -16.14
C LEU A 178 11.54 3.05 -15.33
N LEU A 179 12.32 2.59 -14.34
CA LEU A 179 13.17 3.46 -13.53
C LEU A 179 14.21 4.21 -14.36
N THR A 180 14.93 3.49 -15.24
CA THR A 180 15.90 4.10 -16.14
C THR A 180 15.25 5.17 -17.01
N ALA A 181 14.13 4.85 -17.66
CA ALA A 181 13.43 5.79 -18.55
C ALA A 181 12.97 7.06 -17.82
N LEU A 182 12.42 6.93 -16.60
CA LEU A 182 11.96 8.07 -15.82
C LEU A 182 13.14 8.93 -15.31
N LEU A 183 14.21 8.29 -14.82
CA LEU A 183 15.39 9.01 -14.33
C LEU A 183 16.15 9.73 -15.45
N GLU A 184 16.22 9.15 -16.65
CA GLU A 184 16.76 9.83 -17.82
C GLU A 184 15.91 11.05 -18.21
N GLY A 185 14.57 10.92 -18.17
CA GLY A 185 13.65 12.03 -18.39
C GLY A 185 13.86 13.19 -17.40
N CYS A 186 14.05 12.89 -16.11
CA CYS A 186 14.37 13.90 -15.09
C CYS A 186 15.71 14.61 -15.34
N ARG A 187 16.66 13.95 -16.01
CA ARG A 187 17.99 14.50 -16.31
C ARG A 187 18.01 15.31 -17.60
N ALA A 188 17.16 14.98 -18.57
CA ALA A 188 17.04 15.63 -19.88
C ALA A 188 16.18 16.90 -19.85
N GLY A 189 15.35 17.10 -18.82
CA GLY A 189 14.66 18.37 -18.57
C GLY A 189 15.56 19.48 -18.00
N ARG A 190 16.88 19.32 -18.08
CA ARG A 190 17.91 20.30 -17.69
C ARG A 190 18.43 21.05 -18.90
#